data_AF-X5Y636-F1
#
_entry.id   AF-X5Y636-F1
#
_cell.length_a   1.000
_cell.length_b   1.000
_cell.length_c   1.000
_cell.angle_alpha   90.00
_cell.angle_beta   90.00
_cell.angle_gamma   90.00
#
_symmetry.space_group_name_H-M   'P 1'
#
loop_
_entity.id
_entity.type
_entity.pdbx_description
1 polymer ?
#
loop_
_entity_poly.entity_id
_entity_poly.type
_entity_poly.pdbx_seq_one_letter_code
_entity_poly.pdbx_strand_id
1 'polypeptide(L)'
;MLARTPKTSETDFASILKIPAKPAAISEADAAWQHAVSQREAGQARHIEATRQLYAQVPGQPPVITLREVEEIGLTREPLFKAEKDAAEKRSSLRERYDQDTHAFLASALDRFSDAVSDKLGELETLLGLGSALHAASVAAGVKLPRRLPSVCGNIINSSIYTARNLVRHAALAPAPVWTRQEASK
;
A
#
# COMPACT_ATOMS: atom_id res chain seq x y z
N MET A 1 -36.95 32.64 14.88
CA MET A 1 -36.96 31.19 14.57
C MET A 1 -35.53 30.79 14.23
N LEU A 2 -34.87 30.01 15.09
CA LEU A 2 -33.49 29.57 14.88
C LEU A 2 -33.49 28.50 13.79
N ALA A 3 -32.91 28.82 12.64
CA ALA A 3 -32.74 27.88 11.54
C ALA A 3 -31.92 26.69 12.04
N ARG A 4 -32.50 25.49 12.00
CA ARG A 4 -31.77 24.23 12.15
C ARG A 4 -30.72 24.20 11.04
N THR A 5 -29.45 24.31 11.40
CA THR A 5 -28.36 24.03 10.47
C THR A 5 -28.49 22.56 10.04
N PRO A 6 -28.44 22.26 8.74
CA PRO A 6 -28.46 20.88 8.28
C PRO A 6 -27.28 20.15 8.88
N LYS A 7 -27.53 18.95 9.37
CA LYS A 7 -26.52 18.05 9.94
C LYS A 7 -25.51 17.80 8.82
N THR A 8 -24.34 18.41 8.90
CA THR A 8 -23.21 18.12 8.03
C THR A 8 -23.05 16.61 8.04
N SER A 9 -23.24 15.96 6.90
CA SER A 9 -22.99 14.53 6.76
C SER A 9 -21.57 14.30 7.25
N GLU A 10 -21.41 13.66 8.41
CA GLU A 10 -20.11 13.21 8.89
C GLU A 10 -19.61 12.21 7.86
N THR A 11 -18.78 12.68 6.95
CA THR A 11 -18.06 11.84 6.01
C THR A 11 -17.23 10.89 6.86
N ASP A 12 -17.66 9.63 6.98
CA ASP A 12 -16.95 8.62 7.77
C ASP A 12 -15.67 8.22 7.03
N PHE A 13 -14.61 9.00 7.22
CA PHE A 13 -13.31 8.77 6.58
C PHE A 13 -12.70 7.43 6.99
N ALA A 14 -13.07 6.89 8.15
CA ALA A 14 -12.64 5.55 8.56
C ALA A 14 -13.23 4.46 7.65
N SER A 15 -14.37 4.72 6.99
CA SER A 15 -14.94 3.85 5.97
C SER A 15 -14.31 4.03 4.58
N ILE A 16 -13.82 5.24 4.27
CA ILE A 16 -13.30 5.62 2.94
C ILE A 16 -11.82 5.28 2.77
N LEU A 17 -11.01 5.44 3.82
CA LEU A 17 -9.56 5.19 3.79
C LEU A 17 -9.19 3.73 4.11
N LYS A 18 -10.09 2.78 3.85
CA LYS A 18 -9.80 1.37 4.08
C LYS A 18 -8.97 0.81 2.93
N ILE A 19 -7.83 0.22 3.28
CA ILE A 19 -7.05 -0.58 2.33
C ILE A 19 -7.87 -1.84 2.03
N PRO A 20 -8.14 -2.17 0.75
CA PRO A 20 -8.81 -3.40 0.40
C PRO A 20 -8.06 -4.62 0.96
N ALA A 21 -8.80 -5.69 1.24
CA ALA A 21 -8.16 -6.93 1.70
C ALA A 21 -7.41 -7.59 0.53
N LYS A 22 -6.26 -8.19 0.83
CA LYS A 22 -5.52 -8.99 -0.15
C LYS A 22 -6.43 -10.11 -0.67
N PRO A 23 -6.66 -10.23 -2.00
CA PRO A 23 -7.54 -11.24 -2.54
C PRO A 23 -6.98 -12.65 -2.33
N ALA A 24 -7.88 -13.60 -2.05
CA ALA A 24 -7.54 -15.01 -1.83
C ALA A 24 -6.78 -15.62 -3.03
N ALA A 25 -7.05 -15.14 -4.24
CA ALA A 25 -6.34 -15.56 -5.44
C ALA A 25 -4.81 -15.34 -5.37
N ILE A 26 -4.33 -14.30 -4.67
CA ILE A 26 -2.88 -14.10 -4.49
C ILE A 26 -2.31 -15.10 -3.47
N SER A 27 -3.03 -15.39 -2.38
CA SER A 27 -2.59 -16.43 -1.43
C SER A 27 -2.59 -17.83 -2.06
N GLU A 28 -3.55 -18.14 -2.92
CA GLU A 28 -3.58 -19.38 -3.69
C GLU A 28 -2.41 -19.45 -4.67
N ALA A 29 -2.09 -18.34 -5.34
CA ALA A 29 -0.93 -18.25 -6.23
C ALA A 29 0.40 -18.36 -5.47
N ASP A 30 0.50 -17.78 -4.26
CA ASP A 30 1.65 -17.93 -3.36
C ASP A 30 1.86 -19.42 -3.02
N ALA A 31 0.79 -20.13 -2.63
CA ALA A 31 0.85 -21.56 -2.31
C ALA A 31 1.19 -22.43 -3.53
N ALA A 32 0.62 -22.12 -4.69
CA ALA A 32 0.91 -22.83 -5.95
C ALA A 32 2.38 -22.67 -6.36
N TRP A 33 2.95 -21.47 -6.19
CA TRP A 33 4.37 -21.23 -6.45
C TRP A 33 5.26 -22.01 -5.47
N GLN A 34 4.97 -21.99 -4.17
CA GLN A 34 5.72 -22.78 -3.18
C GLN A 34 5.69 -24.29 -3.50
N HIS A 35 4.53 -24.80 -3.90
CA HIS A 35 4.41 -26.19 -4.34
C HIS A 35 5.27 -26.46 -5.58
N ALA A 36 5.24 -25.60 -6.60
CA ALA A 36 6.07 -25.75 -7.80
C ALA A 36 7.58 -25.73 -7.47
N VAL A 37 8.01 -24.86 -6.56
CA VAL A 37 9.40 -24.81 -6.06
C VAL A 37 9.77 -26.14 -5.40
N SER A 38 8.93 -26.67 -4.49
CA SER A 38 9.22 -27.95 -3.83
C SER A 38 9.34 -29.11 -4.82
N GLN A 39 8.51 -29.12 -5.88
CA GLN A 39 8.55 -30.16 -6.91
C GLN A 39 9.84 -30.06 -7.73
N ARG A 40 10.26 -28.85 -8.09
CA ARG A 40 11.55 -28.62 -8.76
C ARG A 40 12.72 -29.07 -7.89
N GLU A 41 12.72 -28.71 -6.60
CA GLU A 41 13.79 -29.11 -5.67
C GLU A 41 13.88 -30.61 -5.51
N ALA A 42 12.73 -31.30 -5.38
CA ALA A 42 12.69 -32.75 -5.36
C ALA A 42 13.22 -33.37 -6.66
N GLY A 43 12.84 -32.83 -7.83
CA GLY A 43 13.36 -33.27 -9.12
C GLY A 43 14.86 -33.03 -9.28
N GLN A 44 15.37 -31.90 -8.76
CA GLN A 44 16.79 -31.58 -8.74
C GLN A 44 17.57 -32.55 -7.84
N ALA A 45 17.07 -32.82 -6.64
CA ALA A 45 17.69 -33.73 -5.69
C ALA A 45 17.83 -35.13 -6.29
N ARG A 46 16.76 -35.65 -6.91
CA ARG A 46 16.78 -36.95 -7.60
C ARG A 46 17.85 -37.03 -8.69
N HIS A 47 18.01 -35.98 -9.50
CA HIS A 47 19.05 -35.95 -10.53
C HIS A 47 20.47 -35.91 -9.94
N ILE A 48 20.69 -35.12 -8.88
CA ILE A 48 21.98 -35.06 -8.18
C ILE A 48 22.32 -36.42 -7.57
N GLU A 49 21.35 -37.07 -6.94
CA GLU A 49 21.50 -38.41 -6.38
C GLU A 49 21.81 -39.46 -7.46
N ALA A 50 21.06 -39.45 -8.57
CA ALA A 50 21.29 -40.34 -9.71
C ALA A 50 22.71 -40.15 -10.31
N THR A 51 23.15 -38.89 -10.42
CA THR A 51 24.51 -38.57 -10.89
C THR A 51 25.58 -39.06 -9.91
N ARG A 52 25.36 -38.89 -8.59
CA ARG A 52 26.27 -39.41 -7.55
C ARG A 52 26.37 -40.93 -7.60
N GLN A 53 25.23 -41.62 -7.78
CA GLN A 53 25.19 -43.08 -7.90
C GLN A 53 25.92 -43.57 -9.15
N LEU A 54 25.83 -42.85 -10.28
CA LEU A 54 26.56 -43.16 -11.50
C LEU A 54 28.09 -43.08 -11.29
N TYR A 55 28.59 -42.05 -10.61
CA TYR A 55 30.02 -41.89 -10.34
C TYR A 55 30.55 -42.80 -9.22
N ALA A 56 29.69 -43.28 -8.32
CA ALA A 56 30.08 -44.14 -7.21
C ALA A 56 30.18 -45.65 -7.58
N GLN A 57 30.03 -46.00 -8.85
CA GLN A 57 30.01 -47.40 -9.28
C GLN A 57 31.40 -48.05 -9.19
N VAL A 58 31.42 -49.29 -8.66
CA VAL A 58 32.64 -50.08 -8.50
C VAL A 58 32.91 -50.90 -9.77
N PRO A 59 34.13 -50.84 -10.34
CA PRO A 59 34.50 -51.65 -11.51
C PRO A 59 34.32 -53.15 -11.25
N GLY A 60 33.67 -53.85 -12.18
CA GLY A 60 33.44 -55.30 -12.10
C GLY A 60 32.12 -55.73 -11.45
N GLN A 61 31.35 -54.81 -10.88
CA GLN A 61 29.96 -55.06 -10.48
C GLN A 61 28.98 -54.55 -11.55
N PRO A 62 27.78 -55.15 -11.68
CA PRO A 62 26.76 -54.63 -12.58
C PRO A 62 26.33 -53.21 -12.16
N PRO A 63 26.14 -52.29 -13.12
CA PRO A 63 25.81 -50.90 -12.83
C PRO A 63 24.44 -50.77 -12.17
N VAL A 64 24.36 -49.98 -11.09
CA VAL A 64 23.10 -49.72 -10.36
C VAL A 64 22.21 -48.72 -11.11
N ILE A 65 22.82 -47.81 -11.88
CA ILE A 65 22.15 -46.85 -12.73
C ILE A 65 22.95 -46.64 -14.01
N THR A 66 22.29 -46.49 -15.15
CA THR A 66 22.96 -46.24 -16.43
C THR A 66 22.99 -44.75 -16.76
N LEU A 67 23.92 -44.34 -17.63
CA LEU A 67 23.97 -42.95 -18.11
C LEU A 67 22.64 -42.53 -18.73
N ARG A 68 21.98 -43.42 -19.48
CA ARG A 68 20.68 -43.17 -20.12
C ARG A 68 19.60 -42.86 -19.09
N GLU A 69 19.57 -43.59 -17.98
CA GLU A 69 18.59 -43.34 -16.89
C GLU A 69 18.84 -42.00 -16.20
N VAL A 70 20.10 -41.59 -16.01
CA VAL A 70 20.43 -40.25 -15.48
C VAL A 70 19.97 -39.15 -16.43
N GLU A 71 20.18 -39.33 -17.74
CA GLU A 71 19.70 -38.40 -18.77
C GLU A 71 18.17 -38.32 -18.82
N GLU A 72 17.47 -39.46 -18.75
CA GLU A 72 16.00 -39.54 -18.67
C GLU A 72 15.48 -38.75 -17.44
N ILE A 73 16.10 -38.92 -16.26
CA ILE A 73 15.78 -38.13 -15.07
C ILE A 73 16.07 -36.64 -15.31
N GLY A 74 17.16 -36.32 -16.02
CA GLY A 74 17.50 -34.96 -16.43
C GLY A 74 16.40 -34.30 -17.26
N LEU A 75 15.85 -35.01 -18.24
CA LEU A 75 14.76 -34.52 -19.10
C LEU A 75 13.46 -34.26 -18.32
N THR A 76 13.18 -35.02 -17.25
CA THR A 76 11.99 -34.78 -16.41
C THR A 76 12.03 -33.46 -15.62
N ARG A 77 13.19 -32.79 -15.53
CA ARG A 77 13.33 -31.52 -14.79
C ARG A 77 12.85 -30.31 -15.57
N GLU A 78 12.99 -30.31 -16.89
CA GLU A 78 12.59 -29.18 -17.75
C GLU A 78 11.13 -28.74 -17.53
N PRO A 79 10.12 -29.64 -17.50
CA PRO A 79 8.75 -29.24 -17.20
C PRO A 79 8.56 -28.69 -15.77
N LEU A 80 9.38 -29.09 -14.79
CA LEU A 80 9.31 -28.57 -13.42
C LEU A 80 9.80 -27.13 -13.33
N PHE A 81 10.89 -26.79 -14.04
CA PHE A 81 11.36 -25.41 -14.15
C PHE A 81 10.35 -24.52 -14.88
N LYS A 82 9.69 -25.05 -15.91
CA LYS A 82 8.62 -24.34 -16.60
C LYS A 82 7.43 -24.08 -15.68
N ALA A 83 6.99 -25.09 -14.94
CA ALA A 83 5.88 -24.97 -13.99
C ALA A 83 6.16 -23.95 -12.87
N GLU A 84 7.41 -23.87 -12.37
CA GLU A 84 7.81 -22.83 -11.41
C GLU A 84 7.70 -21.43 -12.02
N LYS A 85 8.23 -21.23 -13.23
CA LYS A 85 8.18 -19.94 -13.93
C LYS A 85 6.75 -19.50 -14.17
N ASP A 86 5.91 -20.38 -14.71
CA ASP A 86 4.50 -20.09 -14.99
C ASP A 86 3.75 -19.73 -13.69
N ALA A 87 4.02 -20.43 -12.59
CA ALA A 87 3.43 -20.10 -11.28
C ALA A 87 3.94 -18.76 -10.72
N ALA A 88 5.23 -18.45 -10.89
CA ALA A 88 5.82 -17.18 -10.47
C ALA A 88 5.25 -15.99 -11.26
N GLU A 89 5.09 -16.13 -12.58
CA GLU A 89 4.48 -15.12 -13.46
C GLU A 89 3.00 -14.89 -13.15
N LYS A 90 2.26 -15.96 -12.85
CA LYS A 90 0.86 -15.83 -12.41
C LYS A 90 0.74 -15.09 -11.08
N ARG A 91 1.63 -15.39 -10.14
CA ARG A 91 1.70 -14.70 -8.85
C ARG A 91 2.06 -13.21 -9.01
N SER A 92 3.07 -12.89 -9.82
CA SER A 92 3.50 -11.51 -10.03
C SER A 92 2.41 -10.68 -10.71
N SER A 93 1.78 -11.21 -11.75
CA SER A 93 0.70 -10.52 -12.47
C SER A 93 -0.53 -10.26 -11.61
N LEU A 94 -0.94 -11.21 -10.76
CA LEU A 94 -2.05 -10.99 -9.82
C LEU A 94 -1.72 -9.92 -8.77
N ARG A 95 -0.48 -9.90 -8.29
CA ARG A 95 -0.03 -8.90 -7.32
C ARG A 95 0.05 -7.52 -7.94
N GLU A 96 0.62 -7.41 -9.14
CA GLU A 96 0.72 -6.15 -9.86
C GLU A 96 -0.65 -5.55 -10.16
N ARG A 97 -1.62 -6.36 -10.60
CA ARG A 97 -3.01 -5.91 -10.78
C ARG A 97 -3.63 -5.41 -9.49
N TYR A 98 -3.46 -6.15 -8.40
CA TYR A 98 -3.98 -5.74 -7.10
C TYR A 98 -3.35 -4.42 -6.62
N ASP A 99 -2.05 -4.25 -6.81
CA ASP A 99 -1.35 -3.02 -6.46
C ASP A 99 -1.86 -1.85 -7.31
N GLN A 100 -2.02 -2.03 -8.63
CA GLN A 100 -2.58 -1.01 -9.52
C GLN A 100 -4.01 -0.61 -9.13
N ASP A 101 -4.89 -1.58 -8.89
CA ASP A 101 -6.28 -1.32 -8.49
C ASP A 101 -6.35 -0.61 -7.13
N THR A 102 -5.52 -1.05 -6.18
CA THR A 102 -5.44 -0.46 -4.84
C THR A 102 -4.91 0.96 -4.91
N HIS A 103 -3.89 1.22 -5.73
CA HIS A 103 -3.34 2.56 -5.92
C HIS A 103 -4.37 3.50 -6.54
N ALA A 104 -5.08 3.08 -7.59
CA ALA A 104 -6.12 3.87 -8.23
C ALA A 104 -7.26 4.20 -7.27
N PHE A 105 -7.69 3.20 -6.48
CA PHE A 105 -8.72 3.38 -5.46
C PHE A 105 -8.27 4.39 -4.38
N LEU A 106 -7.09 4.19 -3.79
CA LEU A 106 -6.57 5.03 -2.72
C LEU A 106 -6.25 6.45 -3.17
N ALA A 107 -5.76 6.65 -4.39
CA ALA A 107 -5.51 7.98 -4.94
C ALA A 107 -6.79 8.82 -4.91
N SER A 108 -7.89 8.27 -5.45
CA SER A 108 -9.17 8.97 -5.46
C SER A 108 -9.74 9.23 -4.04
N ALA A 109 -9.50 8.31 -3.10
CA ALA A 109 -9.94 8.44 -1.72
C ALA A 109 -9.15 9.51 -0.96
N LEU A 110 -7.84 9.58 -1.21
CA LEU A 110 -6.94 10.57 -0.61
C LEU A 110 -7.21 11.98 -1.15
N ASP A 111 -7.50 12.12 -2.45
CA ASP A 111 -7.90 13.40 -3.03
C ASP A 111 -9.18 13.93 -2.35
N ARG A 112 -10.22 13.09 -2.24
CA ARG A 112 -11.46 13.46 -1.54
C ARG A 112 -11.23 13.81 -0.08
N PHE A 113 -10.32 13.14 0.60
CA PHE A 113 -9.95 13.46 1.97
C PHE A 113 -9.25 14.82 2.05
N SER A 114 -8.28 15.08 1.16
CA SER A 114 -7.57 16.35 1.06
C SER A 114 -8.51 17.53 0.80
N ASP A 115 -9.46 17.36 -0.14
CA ASP A 115 -10.48 18.36 -0.46
C ASP A 115 -11.36 18.64 0.76
N ALA A 116 -11.85 17.60 1.43
CA ALA A 116 -12.69 17.77 2.61
C ALA A 116 -11.96 18.45 3.78
N VAL A 117 -10.67 18.15 4.00
CA VAL A 117 -9.86 18.86 5.00
C VAL A 117 -9.70 20.33 4.60
N SER A 118 -9.45 20.60 3.32
CA SER A 118 -9.30 21.97 2.81
C SER A 118 -10.57 22.79 2.99
N ASP A 119 -11.74 22.20 2.72
CA ASP A 119 -13.06 22.80 2.94
C ASP A 119 -13.27 23.13 4.43
N LYS A 120 -12.97 22.19 5.33
CA LYS A 120 -13.10 22.42 6.77
C LYS A 120 -12.13 23.47 7.31
N LEU A 121 -10.92 23.55 6.78
CA LEU A 121 -9.99 24.65 7.09
C LEU A 121 -10.53 25.99 6.60
N GLY A 122 -11.20 26.04 5.43
CA GLY A 122 -11.88 27.23 4.93
C GLY A 122 -13.06 27.68 5.81
N GLU A 123 -13.88 26.74 6.26
CA GLU A 123 -14.97 27.00 7.22
C GLU A 123 -14.42 27.60 8.53
N LEU A 124 -13.35 27.01 9.08
CA LEU A 124 -12.71 27.49 10.30
C LEU A 124 -12.11 28.89 10.13
N GLU A 125 -11.46 29.15 9.00
CA GLU A 125 -10.91 30.47 8.68
C GLU A 125 -11.99 31.54 8.62
N THR A 126 -13.14 31.22 8.03
CA THR A 126 -14.30 32.12 7.95
C THR A 126 -14.83 32.44 9.36
N LEU A 127 -14.99 31.43 10.21
CA LEU A 127 -15.46 31.58 11.59
C LEU A 127 -14.50 32.41 12.45
N LEU A 128 -13.20 32.13 12.38
CA LEU A 128 -12.20 32.89 13.11
C LEU A 128 -12.06 34.31 12.56
N GLY A 129 -12.28 34.51 11.25
CA GLY A 129 -12.28 35.81 10.59
C GLY A 129 -13.32 36.76 11.21
N LEU A 130 -14.51 36.24 11.54
CA LEU A 130 -15.55 37.00 12.26
C LEU A 130 -15.05 37.47 13.65
N GLY A 131 -14.34 36.61 14.37
CA GLY A 131 -13.74 36.96 15.67
C GLY A 131 -12.68 38.06 15.54
N SER A 132 -11.82 37.97 14.53
CA SER A 132 -10.81 38.99 14.22
C SER A 132 -11.46 40.34 13.86
N ALA A 133 -12.49 40.31 13.01
CA ALA A 133 -13.24 41.51 12.61
C ALA A 133 -13.96 42.17 13.80
N LEU A 134 -14.58 41.37 14.68
CA LEU A 134 -15.20 41.86 15.91
C LEU A 134 -14.16 42.51 16.84
N HIS A 135 -12.97 41.93 16.94
CA HIS A 135 -11.90 42.53 17.73
C HIS A 135 -11.46 43.87 17.15
N ALA A 136 -11.23 43.97 15.85
CA ALA A 136 -10.88 45.23 15.18
C ALA A 136 -11.95 46.31 15.40
N ALA A 137 -13.24 45.94 15.28
CA ALA A 137 -14.35 46.84 15.55
C ALA A 137 -14.38 47.30 17.02
N SER A 138 -14.11 46.40 17.98
CA SER A 138 -14.04 46.76 19.41
C SER A 138 -12.92 47.74 19.72
N VAL A 139 -11.75 47.59 19.08
CA VAL A 139 -10.61 48.50 19.23
C VAL A 139 -10.94 49.86 18.65
N ALA A 140 -11.53 49.91 17.43
CA ALA A 140 -11.94 51.15 16.79
C ALA A 140 -12.99 51.92 17.61
N ALA A 141 -13.89 51.20 18.30
CA ALA A 141 -14.90 51.78 19.17
C ALA A 141 -14.39 52.10 20.59
N GLY A 142 -13.14 51.76 20.93
CA GLY A 142 -12.58 51.93 22.28
C GLY A 142 -13.22 51.02 23.34
N VAL A 143 -13.95 49.98 22.93
CA VAL A 143 -14.68 49.07 23.82
C VAL A 143 -13.82 47.87 24.16
N LYS A 144 -13.62 47.62 25.47
CA LYS A 144 -12.92 46.42 25.94
C LYS A 144 -13.84 45.20 25.90
N LEU A 145 -13.47 44.18 25.13
CA LEU A 145 -14.19 42.92 25.10
C LEU A 145 -13.94 42.11 26.39
N PRO A 146 -14.94 41.35 26.86
CA PRO A 146 -14.81 40.53 28.07
C PRO A 146 -13.94 39.28 27.88
N ARG A 147 -13.65 38.87 26.64
CA ARG A 147 -12.83 37.70 26.31
C ARG A 147 -11.75 38.06 25.30
N ARG A 148 -10.57 37.45 25.44
CA ARG A 148 -9.44 37.58 24.51
C ARG A 148 -9.55 36.67 23.28
N LEU A 149 -10.51 35.76 23.23
CA LEU A 149 -10.66 34.82 22.12
C LEU A 149 -10.75 35.54 20.75
N PRO A 150 -11.55 36.61 20.58
CA PRO A 150 -11.58 37.39 19.35
C PRO A 150 -10.23 37.99 18.94
N SER A 151 -9.40 38.43 19.89
CA SER A 151 -8.07 38.98 19.59
C SER A 151 -7.05 37.92 19.18
N VAL A 152 -7.24 36.68 19.63
CA VAL A 152 -6.34 35.55 19.32
C VAL A 152 -6.71 34.90 17.97
N CYS A 153 -7.96 35.04 17.50
CA CYS A 153 -8.43 34.47 16.23
C CYS A 153 -7.55 34.84 15.03
N GLY A 154 -7.10 36.09 14.92
CA GLY A 154 -6.21 36.51 13.82
C GLY A 154 -4.87 35.77 13.80
N ASN A 155 -4.28 35.49 14.97
CA ASN A 155 -3.04 34.73 15.06
C ASN A 155 -3.24 33.26 14.70
N ILE A 156 -4.36 32.66 15.10
CA ILE A 156 -4.71 31.27 14.77
C ILE A 156 -4.85 31.10 13.25
N ILE A 157 -5.49 32.06 12.56
CA ILE A 157 -5.60 32.05 11.09
C ILE A 157 -4.21 32.09 10.44
N ASN A 158 -3.40 33.07 10.82
CA ASN A 158 -2.11 33.32 10.18
C ASN A 158 -1.04 32.26 10.45
N SER A 159 -1.14 31.53 11.57
CA SER A 159 -0.19 30.48 11.93
C SER A 159 -0.76 29.10 11.64
N SER A 160 -1.65 28.62 12.50
CA SER A 160 -2.09 27.22 12.50
C SER A 160 -2.86 26.80 11.24
N ILE A 161 -3.80 27.63 10.74
CA ILE A 161 -4.58 27.29 9.54
C ILE A 161 -3.70 27.35 8.30
N TYR A 162 -2.86 28.39 8.19
CA TYR A 162 -1.92 28.52 7.07
C TYR A 162 -0.93 27.34 7.01
N THR A 163 -0.33 26.97 8.15
CA THR A 163 0.57 25.80 8.23
C THR A 163 -0.16 24.50 7.87
N ALA A 164 -1.35 24.27 8.40
CA ALA A 164 -2.15 23.07 8.10
C ALA A 164 -2.47 22.97 6.60
N ARG A 165 -2.86 24.08 5.97
CA ARG A 165 -3.16 24.13 4.53
C ARG A 165 -1.92 23.85 3.67
N ASN A 166 -0.78 24.41 4.04
CA ASN A 166 0.48 24.12 3.35
C ASN A 166 0.86 22.64 3.46
N LEU A 167 0.68 22.02 4.63
CA LEU A 167 0.95 20.59 4.82
C LEU A 167 0.06 19.72 3.94
N VAL A 168 -1.25 19.98 3.89
CA VAL A 168 -2.19 19.24 3.04
C VAL A 168 -1.80 19.40 1.56
N ARG A 169 -1.50 20.63 1.13
CA ARG A 169 -1.08 20.92 -0.24
C ARG A 169 0.23 20.24 -0.63
N HIS A 170 1.22 20.24 0.26
CA HIS A 170 2.50 19.57 0.02
C HIS A 170 2.39 18.05 0.06
N ALA A 171 1.53 17.49 0.92
CA ALA A 171 1.24 16.07 0.94
C ALA A 171 0.54 15.61 -0.35
N ALA A 172 -0.35 16.44 -0.92
CA ALA A 172 -1.01 16.16 -2.20
C ALA A 172 -0.08 16.31 -3.43
N LEU A 173 0.96 17.15 -3.34
CA LEU A 173 1.93 17.39 -4.42
C LEU A 173 3.19 16.52 -4.33
N ALA A 174 3.39 15.80 -3.22
CA ALA A 174 4.50 14.88 -3.08
C ALA A 174 4.31 13.74 -4.11
N PRO A 175 5.33 13.42 -4.92
CA PRO A 175 5.26 12.25 -5.77
C PRO A 175 4.98 11.05 -4.89
N ALA A 176 4.02 10.21 -5.29
CA ALA A 176 3.73 8.96 -4.59
C ALA A 176 5.07 8.28 -4.30
N PRO A 177 5.39 7.92 -3.04
CA PRO A 177 6.62 7.21 -2.77
C PRO A 177 6.64 6.02 -3.71
N VAL A 178 7.73 5.87 -4.47
CA VAL A 178 7.99 4.60 -5.14
C VAL A 178 8.07 3.62 -3.99
N TRP A 179 7.01 2.84 -3.78
CA TRP A 179 6.96 1.80 -2.77
C TRP A 179 7.93 0.71 -3.24
N THR A 180 9.22 0.98 -3.09
CA THR A 180 10.27 0.02 -3.33
C THR A 180 10.05 -1.07 -2.30
N ARG A 181 9.60 -2.22 -2.82
CA ARG A 181 9.53 -3.54 -2.20
C ARG A 181 10.32 -3.56 -0.89
N GLN A 182 9.67 -3.29 0.25
CA GLN A 182 10.18 -3.82 1.50
C GLN A 182 9.99 -5.32 1.38
N GLU A 183 11.09 -6.01 1.09
CA GLU A 183 11.20 -7.43 1.28
C GLU A 183 10.86 -7.69 2.74
N ALA A 184 9.64 -8.17 2.99
CA ALA A 184 9.25 -8.76 4.25
C ALA A 184 10.10 -10.03 4.42
N SER A 185 11.32 -9.84 4.88
CA SER A 185 12.16 -10.86 5.47
C SER A 185 11.97 -10.75 6.98
N LYS A 186 11.09 -11.60 7.51
CA LYS A 186 11.10 -12.17 8.87
C LYS A 186 10.00 -13.22 8.98
#